data_AF-A0A2N4YFC6-F1
#
_entry.id   AF-A0A2N4YFC6-F1
#
_cell.length_a   1.000
_cell.length_b   1.000
_cell.length_c   1.000
_cell.angle_alpha   90.00
_cell.angle_beta   90.00
_cell.angle_gamma   90.00
#
_symmetry.space_group_name_H-M   'P 1'
#
loop_
_entity.id
_entity.type
_entity.pdbx_description
1 polymer ?
#
loop_
_entity_poly.entity_id
_entity_poly.type
_entity_poly.pdbx_seq_one_letter_code
_entity_poly.pdbx_strand_id
1 'polypeptide(L)'
;MPMPWTYRHASKEWRAILDDLKDRMALDSDNMAYTAMDGVLQVFRRRLTAQQGLDFASVLPAIPRAVFVAGWVVQDPPLPFAERAALTREVKQVRPHHNLTPDTAIEATAWTLRRYCDRDDLERVLARLPEGAVAFWHVEVADPLELAPRIL
;
A
#
# COMPACT_ATOMS: atom_id res chain seq x y z
N MET A 1 -12.40 -19.71 17.60
CA MET A 1 -12.13 -18.38 17.00
C MET A 1 -12.89 -18.30 15.68
N PRO A 2 -13.76 -17.29 15.47
CA PRO A 2 -14.36 -17.06 14.16
C PRO A 2 -13.28 -16.69 13.14
N MET A 3 -13.49 -17.04 11.87
CA MET A 3 -12.63 -16.62 10.77
C MET A 3 -12.49 -15.07 10.76
N PRO A 4 -11.27 -14.52 10.67
CA PRO A 4 -11.05 -13.08 10.57
C PRO A 4 -11.82 -12.44 9.40
N TRP A 5 -12.27 -11.20 9.60
CA TRP A 5 -13.16 -10.49 8.68
C TRP A 5 -12.59 -10.41 7.26
N THR A 6 -11.31 -10.00 7.13
CA THR A 6 -10.61 -9.87 5.84
C THR A 6 -10.63 -11.16 5.00
N TYR A 7 -10.61 -12.33 5.64
CA TYR A 7 -10.70 -13.61 4.91
C TYR A 7 -12.14 -13.98 4.56
N ARG A 8 -13.08 -13.72 5.47
CA ARG A 8 -14.51 -14.00 5.23
C ARG A 8 -15.10 -13.10 4.15
N HIS A 9 -14.61 -11.87 4.05
CA HIS A 9 -15.19 -10.81 3.23
C HIS A 9 -14.20 -10.22 2.21
N ALA A 10 -13.16 -10.97 1.85
CA ALA A 10 -12.08 -10.51 0.95
C ALA A 10 -12.58 -9.78 -0.30
N SER A 11 -13.58 -10.34 -1.01
CA SER A 11 -14.11 -9.70 -2.23
C SER A 11 -14.83 -8.37 -1.96
N LYS A 12 -15.52 -8.25 -0.81
CA LYS A 12 -16.20 -7.01 -0.40
C LYS A 12 -15.19 -5.95 0.01
N GLU A 13 -14.19 -6.35 0.80
CA GLU A 13 -13.07 -5.50 1.21
C GLU A 13 -12.32 -4.95 0.00
N TRP A 14 -11.99 -5.84 -0.93
CA TRP A 14 -11.21 -5.50 -2.11
C TRP A 14 -11.93 -4.51 -3.03
N ARG A 15 -13.24 -4.70 -3.25
CA ARG A 15 -14.03 -3.73 -4.02
C ARG A 15 -14.01 -2.34 -3.37
N ALA A 16 -14.16 -2.27 -2.04
CA ALA A 16 -14.13 -1.00 -1.35
C ALA A 16 -12.75 -0.32 -1.40
N ILE A 17 -11.66 -1.09 -1.28
CA ILE A 17 -10.29 -0.59 -1.48
C ILE A 17 -10.11 -0.02 -2.89
N LEU A 18 -10.59 -0.72 -3.92
CA LEU A 18 -10.54 -0.24 -5.29
C LEU A 18 -11.35 1.04 -5.50
N ASP A 19 -12.52 1.16 -4.88
CA ASP A 19 -13.34 2.37 -4.94
C ASP A 19 -12.61 3.57 -4.29
N ASP A 20 -12.05 3.40 -3.08
CA ASP A 20 -11.24 4.44 -2.42
C ASP A 20 -10.02 4.85 -3.25
N LEU A 21 -9.31 3.88 -3.86
CA LEU A 21 -8.16 4.16 -4.72
C LEU A 21 -8.59 4.96 -5.97
N LYS A 22 -9.68 4.56 -6.64
CA LYS A 22 -10.20 5.28 -7.81
C LYS A 22 -10.59 6.70 -7.46
N ASP A 23 -11.33 6.89 -6.37
CA ASP A 23 -11.78 8.21 -5.93
C ASP A 23 -10.58 9.10 -5.58
N ARG A 24 -9.61 8.59 -4.81
CA ARG A 24 -8.45 9.36 -4.35
C ARG A 24 -7.43 9.65 -5.45
N MET A 25 -7.39 8.83 -6.50
CA MET A 25 -6.47 8.99 -7.63
C MET A 25 -7.14 9.54 -8.90
N ALA A 26 -8.45 9.79 -8.88
CA ALA A 26 -9.27 10.14 -10.04
C ALA A 26 -9.08 9.15 -11.22
N LEU A 27 -9.24 7.86 -10.96
CA LEU A 27 -9.09 6.79 -11.95
C LEU A 27 -10.43 6.17 -12.34
N ASP A 28 -10.59 5.81 -13.60
CA ASP A 28 -11.87 5.36 -14.16
C ASP A 28 -12.12 3.83 -14.06
N SER A 29 -11.12 3.03 -13.66
CA SER A 29 -11.26 1.57 -13.65
C SER A 29 -10.52 0.86 -12.53
N ASP A 30 -11.05 -0.30 -12.15
CA ASP A 30 -10.45 -1.20 -11.16
C ASP A 30 -9.03 -1.65 -11.56
N ASN A 31 -8.78 -1.85 -12.86
CA ASN A 31 -7.47 -2.23 -13.38
C ASN A 31 -6.43 -1.12 -13.18
N MET A 32 -6.83 0.15 -13.35
CA MET A 32 -5.97 1.30 -13.12
C MET A 32 -5.63 1.45 -11.63
N ALA A 33 -6.64 1.37 -10.75
CA ALA A 33 -6.46 1.42 -9.30
C ALA A 33 -5.58 0.27 -8.78
N TYR A 34 -5.83 -0.95 -9.25
CA TYR A 34 -4.97 -2.10 -8.97
C TYR A 34 -3.52 -1.84 -9.40
N THR A 35 -3.32 -1.37 -10.64
CA THR A 35 -1.98 -1.15 -11.19
C THR A 35 -1.20 -0.09 -10.41
N ALA A 36 -1.87 0.98 -9.99
CA ALA A 36 -1.25 2.03 -9.17
C ALA A 36 -0.82 1.48 -7.80
N MET A 37 -1.71 0.77 -7.10
CA MET A 37 -1.40 0.15 -5.80
C MET A 37 -0.28 -0.89 -5.92
N ASP A 38 -0.35 -1.76 -6.92
CA ASP A 38 0.70 -2.75 -7.25
C ASP A 38 2.06 -2.05 -7.42
N GLY A 39 2.12 -0.97 -8.20
CA GLY A 39 3.33 -0.17 -8.37
C GLY A 39 3.89 0.39 -7.06
N VAL A 40 3.03 0.94 -6.20
CA VAL A 40 3.43 1.47 -4.87
C VAL A 40 3.99 0.36 -3.98
N LEU A 41 3.31 -0.78 -3.91
CA LEU A 41 3.73 -1.93 -3.10
C LEU A 41 5.05 -2.52 -3.60
N GLN A 42 5.25 -2.60 -4.92
CA GLN A 42 6.51 -3.05 -5.52
C GLN A 42 7.67 -2.10 -5.23
N VAL A 43 7.45 -0.79 -5.30
CA VAL A 43 8.49 0.20 -4.93
C VAL A 43 8.82 0.07 -3.45
N PHE A 44 7.83 -0.05 -2.57
CA PHE A 44 8.07 -0.18 -1.14
C PHE A 44 8.89 -1.44 -0.80
N ARG A 45 8.49 -2.63 -1.31
CA ARG A 45 9.13 -3.91 -0.95
C ARG A 45 10.60 -4.02 -1.39
N ARG A 46 11.04 -3.24 -2.39
CA ARG A 46 12.45 -3.19 -2.80
C ARG A 46 13.38 -2.58 -1.75
N ARG A 47 12.83 -1.87 -0.76
CA ARG A 47 13.57 -1.30 0.37
C ARG A 47 13.59 -2.17 1.62
N LEU A 48 13.01 -3.37 1.54
CA LEU A 48 12.87 -4.25 2.69
C LEU A 48 13.64 -5.53 2.49
N THR A 49 14.19 -6.07 3.59
CA THR A 49 14.57 -7.49 3.64
C THR A 49 13.32 -8.36 3.53
N ALA A 50 13.49 -9.65 3.22
CA ALA A 50 12.38 -10.60 3.18
C ALA A 50 11.58 -10.61 4.49
N GLN A 51 12.26 -10.64 5.65
CA GLN A 51 11.61 -10.62 6.96
C GLN A 51 10.80 -9.33 7.17
N GLN A 52 11.39 -8.17 6.89
CA GLN A 52 10.71 -6.88 7.01
C GLN A 52 9.48 -6.78 6.11
N GLY A 53 9.55 -7.30 4.89
CA GLY A 53 8.40 -7.35 4.00
C GLY A 53 7.30 -8.30 4.49
N LEU A 54 7.66 -9.45 5.07
CA LEU A 54 6.68 -10.36 5.69
C LEU A 54 6.02 -9.73 6.93
N ASP A 55 6.78 -9.01 7.74
CA ASP A 55 6.26 -8.27 8.89
C ASP A 55 5.21 -7.23 8.42
N PHE A 56 5.53 -6.46 7.36
CA PHE A 56 4.57 -5.52 6.74
C PHE A 56 3.35 -6.22 6.14
N ALA A 57 3.57 -7.30 5.38
CA ALA A 57 2.49 -8.05 4.76
C ALA A 57 1.49 -8.61 5.80
N SER A 58 1.97 -8.98 7.00
CA SER A 58 1.16 -9.57 8.06
C SER A 58 0.04 -8.65 8.58
N VAL A 59 0.20 -7.32 8.45
CA VAL A 59 -0.79 -6.32 8.91
C VAL A 59 -1.67 -5.78 7.78
N LEU A 60 -1.45 -6.20 6.53
CA LEU A 60 -2.28 -5.83 5.39
C LEU A 60 -3.56 -6.67 5.30
N PRO A 61 -4.63 -6.13 4.66
CA PRO A 61 -5.78 -6.92 4.28
C PRO A 61 -5.42 -8.04 3.30
N ALA A 62 -6.24 -9.09 3.21
CA ALA A 62 -5.91 -10.35 2.57
C ALA A 62 -5.47 -10.20 1.10
N ILE A 63 -6.19 -9.39 0.31
CA ILE A 63 -5.85 -9.18 -1.11
C ILE A 63 -4.63 -8.26 -1.28
N PRO A 64 -4.55 -7.05 -0.67
CA PRO A 64 -3.34 -6.24 -0.69
C PRO A 64 -2.08 -6.99 -0.22
N ARG A 65 -2.21 -7.86 0.78
CA ARG A 65 -1.13 -8.77 1.22
C ARG A 65 -0.67 -9.69 0.09
N ALA A 66 -1.60 -10.32 -0.61
CA ALA A 66 -1.29 -11.20 -1.74
C ALA A 66 -0.62 -10.41 -2.89
N VAL A 67 -1.12 -9.20 -3.20
CA VAL A 67 -0.51 -8.31 -4.21
C VAL A 67 0.91 -7.93 -3.80
N PHE A 68 1.14 -7.57 -2.54
CA PHE A 68 2.45 -7.16 -2.04
C PHE A 68 3.53 -8.23 -2.24
N VAL A 69 3.20 -9.52 -2.04
CA VAL A 69 4.16 -10.63 -2.21
C VAL A 69 4.21 -11.19 -3.63
N ALA A 70 3.22 -10.89 -4.49
CA ALA A 70 3.12 -11.46 -5.82
C ALA A 70 4.37 -11.14 -6.68
N GLY A 71 5.04 -12.18 -7.18
CA GLY A 71 6.22 -12.04 -8.02
C GLY A 71 7.40 -11.33 -7.34
N TRP A 72 7.47 -11.31 -6.01
CA TRP A 72 8.57 -10.65 -5.31
C TRP A 72 9.90 -11.39 -5.50
N VAL A 73 10.85 -10.72 -6.15
CA VAL A 73 12.26 -11.10 -6.17
C VAL A 73 12.98 -10.27 -5.11
N VAL A 74 13.50 -10.93 -4.07
CA VAL A 74 14.20 -10.28 -2.95
C VAL A 74 15.52 -9.68 -3.44
N GLN A 75 15.79 -8.44 -3.04
CA GLN A 75 17.03 -7.74 -3.31
C GLN A 75 17.94 -7.81 -2.08
N ASP A 76 19.22 -8.13 -2.29
CA ASP A 76 20.22 -8.16 -1.23
C ASP A 76 21.51 -7.44 -1.70
N PRO A 77 21.87 -6.29 -1.11
CA PRO A 77 21.11 -5.56 -0.09
C PRO A 77 19.82 -4.91 -0.67
N PRO A 78 18.80 -4.64 0.16
CA PRO A 78 17.66 -3.82 -0.25
C PRO A 78 18.10 -2.41 -0.69
N LEU A 79 17.29 -1.75 -1.52
CA LEU A 79 17.54 -0.37 -1.90
C LEU A 79 17.27 0.58 -0.71
N PRO A 80 17.99 1.71 -0.60
CA PRO A 80 17.65 2.73 0.38
C PRO A 80 16.32 3.41 0.03
N PHE A 81 15.65 3.97 1.04
CA PHE A 81 14.58 4.94 0.79
C PHE A 81 15.19 6.20 0.16
N ALA A 82 14.47 6.76 -0.80
CA ALA A 82 14.83 7.99 -1.50
C ALA A 82 13.79 9.06 -1.22
N GLU A 83 14.03 10.28 -1.71
CA GLU A 83 13.05 11.36 -1.67
C GLU A 83 11.72 10.97 -2.32
N ARG A 84 10.62 11.49 -1.78
CA ARG A 84 9.24 11.19 -2.22
C ARG A 84 9.09 11.28 -3.75
N ALA A 85 9.58 12.35 -4.36
CA ALA A 85 9.48 12.56 -5.81
C ALA A 85 10.25 11.52 -6.64
N ALA A 86 11.37 10.99 -6.12
CA ALA A 86 12.10 9.92 -6.79
C ALA A 86 11.33 8.59 -6.69
N LEU A 87 10.76 8.30 -5.52
CA LEU A 87 9.92 7.12 -5.30
C LEU A 87 8.66 7.14 -6.19
N THR A 88 7.98 8.28 -6.28
CA THR A 88 6.82 8.44 -7.17
C THR A 88 7.19 8.19 -8.63
N ARG A 89 8.35 8.70 -9.09
CA ARG A 89 8.83 8.39 -10.46
C ARG A 89 9.09 6.90 -10.65
N GLU A 90 9.65 6.21 -9.65
CA GLU A 90 9.84 4.76 -9.72
C GLU A 90 8.51 4.02 -9.81
N VAL A 91 7.49 4.42 -9.05
CA VAL A 91 6.13 3.86 -9.13
C VAL A 91 5.58 4.00 -10.55
N LYS A 92 5.77 5.18 -11.16
CA LYS A 92 5.36 5.46 -12.54
C LYS A 92 6.15 4.66 -13.58
N GLN A 93 7.29 4.07 -13.22
CA GLN A 93 8.11 3.25 -14.11
C GLN A 93 7.85 1.74 -13.98
N VAL A 94 7.07 1.27 -12.98
CA VAL A 94 6.79 -0.17 -12.82
C VAL A 94 6.03 -0.74 -14.03
N ARG A 95 5.11 0.02 -14.65
CA ARG A 95 4.36 -0.41 -15.84
C ARG A 95 4.31 0.66 -16.94
N PRO A 96 5.43 0.98 -17.61
CA PRO A 96 5.58 2.18 -18.42
C PRO A 96 4.59 2.29 -19.58
N HIS A 97 4.13 1.17 -20.15
CA HIS A 97 3.23 1.17 -21.31
C HIS A 97 1.74 1.37 -20.98
N HIS A 98 1.38 1.27 -19.70
CA HIS A 98 -0.02 1.38 -19.24
C HIS A 98 -0.15 2.21 -17.96
N ASN A 99 0.83 3.08 -17.70
CA ASN A 99 0.87 3.81 -16.43
C ASN A 99 0.10 5.12 -16.50
N LEU A 100 -1.12 5.10 -15.97
CA LEU A 100 -1.90 6.29 -15.63
C LEU A 100 -1.80 6.61 -14.13
N THR A 101 -0.78 6.07 -13.44
CA THR A 101 -0.57 6.33 -12.02
C THR A 101 -0.22 7.80 -11.78
N PRO A 102 -1.00 8.53 -10.96
CA PRO A 102 -0.78 9.95 -10.70
C PRO A 102 0.40 10.17 -9.76
N ASP A 103 0.83 11.43 -9.63
CA ASP A 103 1.92 11.78 -8.69
C ASP A 103 1.53 11.58 -7.22
N THR A 104 0.22 11.57 -6.94
CA THR A 104 -0.37 11.31 -5.61
C THR A 104 -0.43 9.83 -5.25
N ALA A 105 0.04 8.92 -6.10
CA ALA A 105 -0.24 7.49 -5.95
C ALA A 105 0.26 6.87 -4.63
N ILE A 106 1.43 7.29 -4.14
CA ILE A 106 1.93 6.79 -2.85
C ILE A 106 1.04 7.30 -1.71
N GLU A 107 0.72 8.59 -1.70
CA GLU A 107 -0.16 9.19 -0.67
C GLU A 107 -1.55 8.57 -0.71
N ALA A 108 -2.16 8.44 -1.89
CA ALA A 108 -3.48 7.85 -2.08
C ALA A 108 -3.52 6.38 -1.65
N THR A 109 -2.49 5.59 -1.99
CA THR A 109 -2.40 4.19 -1.54
C THR A 109 -2.23 4.10 -0.02
N ALA A 110 -1.41 4.97 0.56
CA ALA A 110 -1.22 5.03 2.01
C ALA A 110 -2.50 5.44 2.74
N TRP A 111 -3.21 6.46 2.24
CA TRP A 111 -4.50 6.90 2.77
C TRP A 111 -5.51 5.77 2.73
N THR A 112 -5.62 5.08 1.58
CA THR A 112 -6.57 3.97 1.45
C THR A 112 -6.22 2.83 2.39
N LEU A 113 -5.00 2.29 2.37
CA LEU A 113 -4.65 1.12 3.20
C LEU A 113 -4.82 1.38 4.70
N ARG A 114 -4.55 2.60 5.17
CA ARG A 114 -4.78 2.98 6.58
C ARG A 114 -6.23 2.83 7.05
N ARG A 115 -7.21 2.93 6.14
CA ARG A 115 -8.64 2.74 6.44
C ARG A 115 -9.07 1.26 6.51
N TYR A 116 -8.19 0.32 6.16
CA TYR A 116 -8.47 -1.12 6.16
C TYR A 116 -7.47 -1.94 6.99
N CYS A 117 -6.38 -1.32 7.46
CA CYS A 117 -5.47 -1.93 8.43
C CYS A 117 -5.87 -1.56 9.85
N ASP A 118 -5.53 -2.43 10.82
CA ASP A 118 -5.48 -2.00 12.21
C ASP A 118 -4.38 -0.94 12.38
N ARG A 119 -4.76 0.21 12.95
CA ARG A 119 -3.87 1.37 13.06
C ARG A 119 -2.65 1.08 13.92
N ASP A 120 -2.85 0.46 15.09
CA ASP A 120 -1.79 0.26 16.07
C ASP A 120 -0.81 -0.79 15.57
N ASP A 121 -1.32 -1.85 14.94
CA ASP A 121 -0.47 -2.87 14.31
C ASP A 121 0.33 -2.32 13.13
N LEU A 122 -0.28 -1.49 12.28
CA LEU A 122 0.44 -0.86 11.16
C LEU A 122 1.56 0.04 11.66
N GLU A 123 1.28 0.96 12.60
CA GLU A 123 2.29 1.86 13.15
C GLU A 123 3.42 1.11 13.86
N ARG A 124 3.07 0.09 14.66
CA ARG A 124 4.05 -0.76 15.34
C ARG A 124 4.98 -1.47 14.36
N VAL A 125 4.47 -1.95 13.22
CA VAL A 125 5.31 -2.58 12.19
C VAL A 125 6.17 -1.53 11.50
N LEU A 126 5.59 -0.43 11.02
CA LEU A 126 6.33 0.62 10.30
C LEU A 126 7.49 1.19 11.13
N ALA A 127 7.32 1.36 12.45
CA ALA A 127 8.35 1.85 13.35
C ALA A 127 9.57 0.90 13.51
N ARG A 128 9.45 -0.36 13.08
CA ARG A 128 10.52 -1.37 13.12
C ARG A 128 11.19 -1.58 11.76
N LEU A 129 10.67 -0.97 10.71
CA LEU A 129 11.24 -1.04 9.36
C LEU A 129 12.39 -0.03 9.20
N PRO A 130 13.19 -0.11 8.11
CA PRO A 130 14.29 0.82 7.87
C PRO A 130 13.86 2.29 7.86
N GLU A 131 14.85 3.17 8.08
CA GLU A 131 14.64 4.62 7.98
C GLU A 131 13.99 5.00 6.64
N GLY A 132 12.97 5.86 6.71
CA GLY A 132 12.16 6.26 5.56
C GLY A 132 10.86 5.45 5.38
N ALA A 133 10.69 4.30 6.04
CA ALA A 133 9.46 3.52 5.92
C ALA A 133 8.22 4.25 6.47
N VAL A 134 8.33 4.87 7.66
CA VAL A 134 7.25 5.69 8.24
C VAL A 134 6.91 6.86 7.31
N ALA A 135 7.93 7.57 6.81
CA ALA A 135 7.74 8.68 5.87
C ALA A 135 7.06 8.21 4.58
N PHE A 136 7.40 7.02 4.05
CA PHE A 136 6.78 6.47 2.86
C PHE A 136 5.26 6.34 3.01
N TRP A 137 4.79 5.86 4.17
CA TRP A 137 3.38 5.62 4.47
C TRP A 137 2.70 6.76 5.25
N HIS A 138 3.39 7.88 5.44
CA HIS A 138 2.82 9.08 6.05
C HIS A 138 1.81 9.73 5.11
N VAL A 139 0.68 10.15 5.69
CA VAL A 139 -0.39 10.88 4.99
C VAL A 139 -0.73 12.10 5.84
N GLU A 140 -0.77 13.26 5.21
CA GLU A 140 -1.24 14.49 5.83
C GLU A 140 -2.72 14.65 5.51
N VAL A 141 -3.56 14.66 6.54
CA VAL A 141 -5.01 14.88 6.43
C VAL A 141 -5.41 16.07 7.29
N ALA A 142 -6.39 16.85 6.82
CA ALA A 142 -6.87 18.00 7.57
C ALA A 142 -7.74 17.55 8.76
N ASP A 143 -8.52 16.49 8.56
CA ASP A 143 -9.33 15.85 9.60
C ASP A 143 -8.88 14.38 9.81
N PRO A 144 -8.43 13.98 11.02
CA PRO A 144 -8.09 12.59 11.31
C PRO A 144 -9.22 11.58 11.05
N LEU A 145 -10.49 12.02 11.04
CA LEU A 145 -11.64 11.18 10.69
C LEU A 145 -11.61 10.71 9.22
N GLU A 146 -10.85 11.38 8.35
CA GLU A 146 -10.59 10.90 6.99
C GLU A 146 -9.87 9.55 6.96
N LEU A 147 -9.19 9.16 8.04
CA LEU A 147 -8.53 7.86 8.16
C LEU A 147 -9.32 6.87 9.02
N ALA A 148 -10.56 7.19 9.38
CA ALA A 148 -11.42 6.28 10.14
C ALA A 148 -11.62 4.96 9.36
N PRO A 149 -11.64 3.79 10.06
CA PRO A 149 -11.86 2.50 9.43
C PRO A 149 -13.12 2.50 8.57
N ARG A 150 -13.00 2.15 7.28
CA ARG A 150 -14.16 2.12 6.37
C ARG A 150 -14.99 0.86 6.55
N ILE A 151 -14.37 -0.24 6.97
CA ILE A 151 -15.05 -1.50 7.21
C ILE A 151 -14.56 -2.12 8.52
N LEU A 152 -15.52 -2.57 9.35
CA LEU A 152 -15.32 -3.38 10.54
C LEU A 152 -16.14 -4.68 10.41
#